data_AF-F0GUJ8-F1
#
_entry.id   AF-F0GUJ8-F1
#
_cell.length_a   1.000
_cell.length_b   1.000
_cell.length_c   1.000
_cell.angle_alpha   90.00
_cell.angle_beta   90.00
_cell.angle_gamma   90.00
#
_symmetry.space_group_name_H-M   'P 1'
#
loop_
_entity.id
_entity.type
_entity.pdbx_description
1 polymer ?
#
loop_
_entity_poly.entity_id
_entity_poly.type
_entity_poly.pdbx_seq_one_letter_code
_entity_poly.pdbx_strand_id
1 'polypeptide(L)' 'MNYIIAIDGPSGSGKSTIAERISDRLGIEYLNTGSMYRAVTKYFLDRNIKEKILTL' A
#
# COMPACT_ATOMS: atom_id res chain seq x y z
N MET A 1 -14.08 19.58 -6.63
CA MET A 1 -13.81 18.40 -7.49
C MET A 1 -13.20 17.33 -6.61
N ASN A 2 -13.70 16.10 -6.67
CA ASN A 2 -13.09 14.97 -5.97
C ASN A 2 -12.20 14.21 -6.96
N TYR A 3 -10.89 14.19 -6.72
CA TYR A 3 -9.93 13.47 -7.55
C TYR A 3 -9.53 12.16 -6.88
N ILE A 4 -9.57 11.07 -7.65
CA ILE A 4 -8.99 9.78 -7.26
C ILE A 4 -7.90 9.47 -8.27
N ILE A 5 -6.66 9.32 -7.80
CA ILE A 5 -5.49 9.10 -8.65
C ILE A 5 -4.85 7.76 -8.24
N ALA A 6 -4.81 6.82 -9.19
CA ALA A 6 -4.11 5.55 -9.02
C ALA A 6 -2.67 5.67 -9.56
N ILE A 7 -1.70 5.11 -8.82
CA ILE A 7 -0.27 5.15 -9.18
C ILE A 7 0.29 3.73 -9.05
N ASP A 8 0.47 3.06 -10.19
CA ASP A 8 0.95 1.68 -10.28
C ASP A 8 2.35 1.56 -10.90
N GLY A 9 3.00 0.43 -10.67
CA GLY A 9 4.35 0.14 -11.16
C GLY A 9 5.16 -0.81 -10.26
N PRO A 10 6.32 -1.30 -10.72
CA PRO A 10 7.09 -2.34 -10.04
C PRO A 10 7.66 -1.88 -8.69
N SER A 11 8.07 -2.82 -7.83
CA SER A 11 8.73 -2.49 -6.56
C SER A 11 9.97 -1.62 -6.80
N GLY A 12 10.24 -0.67 -5.90
CA GLY A 12 11.40 0.22 -5.99
C GLY A 12 11.29 1.38 -6.99
N SER A 13 10.21 1.52 -7.76
CA SER A 13 10.07 2.59 -8.77
C SER A 13 9.75 4.00 -8.23
N GLY A 14 9.73 4.20 -6.90
CA GLY A 14 9.47 5.51 -6.29
C GLY A 14 8.00 5.95 -6.20
N LYS A 15 7.04 5.04 -6.42
CA LYS A 15 5.59 5.34 -6.42
C LYS A 15 5.09 6.04 -5.14
N SER A 16 5.51 5.56 -3.97
CA SER A 16 5.08 6.17 -2.71
C SER A 16 5.59 7.60 -2.59
N THR A 17 6.85 7.84 -2.98
CA THR A 17 7.46 9.17 -2.96
C THR A 17 6.79 10.14 -3.93
N ILE A 18 6.44 9.69 -5.14
CA ILE A 18 5.75 10.57 -6.10
C ILE A 18 4.29 10.81 -5.67
N ALA A 19 3.61 9.79 -5.13
CA ALA A 19 2.23 9.89 -4.66
C ALA A 19 2.08 10.89 -3.50
N GLU A 20 2.99 10.84 -2.52
CA GLU A 20 3.05 11.78 -1.40
C GLU A 20 3.24 13.22 -1.89
N ARG A 21 4.21 13.45 -2.79
CA ARG A 21 4.44 14.78 -3.38
C ARG A 21 3.25 15.31 -4.19
N ILE A 22 2.52 14.43 -4.88
CA ILE A 22 1.30 14.81 -5.62
C ILE A 22 0.18 15.17 -4.64
N SER A 23 0.01 14.37 -3.59
CA SER A 23 -0.95 14.63 -2.50
C SER A 23 -0.72 16.00 -1.86
N ASP A 24 0.52 16.32 -1.47
CA ASP A 24 0.88 17.62 -0.89
C ASP A 24 0.55 18.79 -1.82
N ARG A 25 0.83 18.63 -3.12
CA ARG A 25 0.60 19.70 -4.13
C ARG A 25 -0.88 19.91 -4.43
N LEU A 26 -1.68 18.85 -4.41
CA LEU A 26 -3.10 18.90 -4.75
C LEU A 26 -4.00 19.08 -3.52
N GLY A 27 -3.46 18.98 -2.31
CA GLY A 27 -4.22 19.01 -1.07
C GLY A 27 -5.20 17.84 -0.94
N ILE A 28 -4.83 16.66 -1.44
CA ILE A 28 -5.64 15.43 -1.38
C ILE A 28 -4.99 14.41 -0.45
N GLU A 29 -5.79 13.49 0.09
CA GLU A 29 -5.26 12.40 0.93
C GLU A 29 -4.40 11.41 0.14
N TYR A 30 -3.36 10.89 0.80
CA TYR A 30 -2.48 9.85 0.26
C TYR A 30 -2.75 8.48 0.92
N LEU A 31 -2.96 7.46 0.10
CA LEU A 31 -3.15 6.07 0.54
C LEU A 31 -2.02 5.16 0.05
N ASN A 32 -1.29 4.52 0.99
CA ASN A 32 -0.21 3.56 0.68
C ASN A 32 -0.66 2.10 0.89
N THR A 33 -1.21 1.48 -0.16
CA THR A 33 -1.65 0.07 -0.13
C THR A 33 -0.52 -0.90 0.21
N GLY A 34 0.71 -0.63 -0.24
CA GLY A 34 1.86 -1.47 0.07
C GLY A 34 2.17 -1.56 1.56
N SER A 35 2.04 -0.44 2.29
CA SER A 35 2.21 -0.43 3.75
C SER A 35 1.05 -1.11 4.47
N MET A 36 -0.18 -1.02 3.94
CA MET A 36 -1.32 -1.76 4.48
C MET A 36 -1.10 -3.27 4.38
N TYR A 37 -0.71 -3.79 3.21
CA TYR A 37 -0.43 -5.22 3.05
C TYR A 37 0.72 -5.68 3.97
N ARG A 38 1.80 -4.90 4.10
CA ARG A 38 2.89 -5.19 5.03
C ARG A 38 2.43 -5.23 6.50
N ALA A 39 1.57 -4.31 6.91
CA ALA A 39 1.02 -4.30 8.26
C ALA A 39 0.17 -5.54 8.55
N VAL A 40 -0.66 -5.95 7.58
CA VAL A 40 -1.41 -7.21 7.66
C VAL A 40 -0.45 -8.40 7.76
N THR A 41 0.55 -8.51 6.89
CA THR A 41 1.56 -9.57 6.99
C THR A 41 2.23 -9.60 8.37
N LYS A 42 2.63 -8.45 8.89
CA LYS A 42 3.24 -8.32 10.23
C LYS A 42 2.29 -8.84 11.32
N TYR A 43 1.00 -8.52 11.25
CA TYR A 43 -0.01 -9.01 12.19
C TYR A 43 -0.05 -10.55 12.25
N PHE A 44 -0.01 -11.21 11.08
CA PHE A 44 -0.03 -12.68 10.99
C PHE A 44 1.27 -13.28 11.54
N LEU A 45 2.42 -12.73 11.16
CA LEU A 45 3.73 -13.18 11.63
C LEU A 45 3.84 -13.07 13.15
N ASP A 46 3.41 -11.95 13.72
CA ASP A 46 3.48 -11.70 15.17
C ASP A 46 2.61 -12.64 16.00
N ARG A 47 1.50 -13.11 15.42
CA ARG A 47 0.58 -14.06 16.05
C ARG A 47 0.87 -15.51 15.68
N ASN A 48 1.95 -15.74 14.93
CA ASN A 48 2.30 -17.06 14.43
C ASN A 48 1.14 -17.73 13.65
N ILE A 49 0.29 -16.92 13.02
CA ILE A 49 -0.84 -17.40 12.23
C ILE A 49 -0.26 -17.85 10.89
N LYS A 50 -0.21 -19.17 10.71
CA LYS A 50 0.21 -19.78 9.46
C LYS A 50 -0.94 -19.71 8.45
N GLU A 51 -0.57 -19.55 7.19
CA GLU A 51 -1.49 -19.76 6.09
C GLU A 51 -2.06 -21.18 6.19
N LYS A 52 -3.40 -21.31 6.16
CA LYS A 52 -4.00 -22.56 5.68
C LYS A 52 -3.73 -22.54 4.19
N ILE A 53 -2.72 -23.30 3.75
CA ILE A 53 -2.58 -23.61 2.34
C ILE A 53 -3.89 -24.27 1.92
N LEU A 54 -4.78 -23.50 1.28
CA LEU A 54 -5.85 -24.05 0.48
C LEU A 54 -5.13 -24.67 -0.71
N THR A 55 -4.79 -25.94 -0.57
CA THR A 55 -4.45 -26.78 -1.70
C THR A 55 -5.74 -26.88 -2.51
N LEU A 56 -5.80 -26.12 -3.61
CA LEU A 56 -6.76 -26.36 -4.68
C LEU A 56 -6.39 -27.67 -5.39
#